data_AF-A0A8T6TNM1-F1
#
_entry.id   AF-A0A8T6TNM1-F1
#
_cell.length_a   1.000
_cell.length_b   1.000
_cell.length_c   1.000
_cell.angle_alpha   90.00
_cell.angle_beta   90.00
_cell.angle_gamma   90.00
#
_symmetry.space_group_name_H-M   'P 1'
#
loop_
_entity.id
_entity.type
_entity.pdbx_description
1 polymer ?
#
loop_
_entity_poly.entity_id
_entity_poly.type
_entity_poly.pdbx_seq_one_letter_code
_entity_poly.pdbx_strand_id
1 'polypeptide(L)' 'VQNAVISRIKVLGGMDISDSRRPQDGRIKLRIKERSLDIRVSTLPTFWGEKVVMRLLD' A
#
# COMPACT_ATOMS: atom_id res chain seq x y z
N VAL A 1 -13.38 -8.58 -6.80
CA VAL A 1 -11.99 -9.11 -6.75
C VAL A 1 -10.98 -8.06 -6.26
N GLN A 2 -11.15 -6.77 -6.60
CA GLN A 2 -10.14 -5.73 -6.33
C GLN A 2 -9.82 -5.43 -4.84
N ASN A 3 -10.77 -5.65 -3.92
CA ASN A 3 -10.57 -5.35 -2.48
C ASN A 3 -9.45 -6.17 -1.83
N ALA A 4 -9.28 -7.46 -2.18
CA ALA A 4 -8.31 -8.33 -1.51
C ALA A 4 -6.86 -7.85 -1.71
N VAL A 5 -6.55 -7.29 -2.88
CA VAL A 5 -5.21 -6.75 -3.18
C VAL A 5 -4.95 -5.48 -2.38
N ILE A 6 -5.92 -4.56 -2.33
CA ILE A 6 -5.80 -3.32 -1.56
C ILE A 6 -5.64 -3.62 -0.06
N SER A 7 -6.43 -4.56 0.48
CA SER A 7 -6.30 -5.00 1.87
C SER A 7 -4.92 -5.58 2.16
N ARG A 8 -4.36 -6.40 1.26
CA ARG A 8 -3.00 -6.94 1.44
C ARG A 8 -1.95 -5.82 1.46
N ILE A 9 -2.04 -4.86 0.54
CA ILE A 9 -1.12 -3.72 0.48
C ILE A 9 -1.23 -2.87 1.74
N LYS A 10 -2.45 -2.60 2.21
CA LYS A 10 -2.69 -1.86 3.45
C LYS A 10 -2.06 -2.53 4.66
N VAL A 11 -2.23 -3.84 4.81
CA VAL A 11 -1.58 -4.62 5.88
C VAL A 11 -0.05 -4.52 5.78
N LEU A 12 0.53 -4.72 4.60
CA LEU A 12 1.97 -4.65 4.41
C LEU A 12 2.55 -3.26 4.70
N GLY A 13 1.79 -2.20 4.42
CA GLY A 13 2.19 -0.81 4.63
C GLY A 13 1.85 -0.24 6.01
N GLY A 14 1.22 -1.03 6.89
CA GLY A 14 0.79 -0.57 8.23
C GLY A 14 -0.41 0.38 8.22
N MET A 15 -1.28 0.29 7.20
CA MET A 15 -2.47 1.12 7.01
C MET A 15 -3.74 0.43 7.52
N ASP A 16 -4.78 1.22 7.81
CA ASP A 16 -6.07 0.73 8.27
C ASP A 16 -6.90 0.18 7.10
N ILE A 17 -7.14 -1.13 7.12
CA ILE A 17 -7.96 -1.83 6.10
C ILE A 17 -9.44 -1.49 6.18
N SER A 18 -9.93 -1.02 7.33
CA SER A 18 -11.34 -0.69 7.54
C SER A 18 -11.69 0.70 7.01
N ASP A 19 -10.70 1.59 6.86
CA ASP A 19 -10.90 2.94 6.35
C ASP A 19 -10.53 3.04 4.87
N SER A 20 -11.51 3.18 3.98
CA SER A 20 -11.32 3.43 2.54
C SER A 20 -11.72 4.85 2.13
N ARG A 21 -12.02 5.73 3.09
CA ARG A 21 -12.61 7.07 2.83
C ARG A 21 -11.59 8.20 2.88
N ARG A 22 -10.42 7.96 3.48
CA ARG A 22 -9.32 8.93 3.57
C ARG A 22 -8.10 8.43 2.81
N PRO A 23 -7.29 9.33 2.24
CA PRO A 23 -5.96 8.96 1.75
C PRO A 23 -5.14 8.36 2.89
N GLN A 24 -4.34 7.35 2.58
CA GLN A 24 -3.43 6.73 3.54
C GLN A 24 -2.06 6.55 2.93
N ASP A 25 -1.02 6.66 3.77
CA ASP A 25 0.37 6.48 3.38
C ASP A 25 1.01 5.42 4.29
N GLY A 26 1.84 4.58 3.70
CA GLY A 26 2.53 3.50 4.39
C GLY A 26 3.93 3.27 3.84
N ARG A 27 4.68 2.43 4.55
CA ARG A 27 5.99 1.94 4.11
C ARG A 27 6.05 0.44 4.20
N ILE A 28 6.62 -0.19 3.18
CA ILE A 28 6.85 -1.62 3.13
C ILE A 28 8.36 -1.82 3.00
N LYS A 29 8.98 -2.40 4.04
CA LYS A 29 10.36 -2.84 3.98
C LYS A 29 10.39 -4.29 3.53
N LEU A 30 10.95 -4.56 2.35
CA LEU A 30 11.12 -5.90 1.82
C LEU A 30 12.60 -6.23 1.75
N ARG A 31 12.94 -7.48 2.08
CA ARG A 31 14.26 -8.04 1.79
C ARG A 31 14.08 -9.03 0.65
N ILE A 32 14.64 -8.70 -0.51
CA ILE A 32 14.61 -9.55 -1.69
C ILE A 32 16.05 -9.96 -1.98
N LYS A 33 16.33 -11.25 -1.75
CA LYS A 33 17.70 -11.81 -1.77
C LYS A 33 18.60 -11.03 -0.78
N GLU A 34 19.62 -10.35 -1.30
CA GLU A 34 20.61 -9.59 -0.52
C GLU A 34 20.33 -8.08 -0.49
N ARG A 35 19.29 -7.59 -1.19
CA ARG A 35 18.92 -6.17 -1.19
C ARG A 35 17.74 -5.91 -0.27
N SER A 36 17.86 -4.84 0.52
CA SER A 36 16.73 -4.19 1.18
C SER A 36 16.09 -3.21 0.21
N LEU A 37 14.76 -3.22 0.14
CA LEU A 37 13.97 -2.29 -0.67
C LEU A 37 12.96 -1.60 0.26
N ASP A 38 13.00 -0.27 0.33
CA ASP A 38 11.99 0.52 1.05
C ASP A 38 10.95 1.01 0.03
N ILE A 39 9.72 0.55 0.17
CA ILE A 39 8.63 0.94 -0.72
C ILE A 39 7.74 1.92 0.02
N ARG A 40 7.59 3.13 -0.53
CA ARG A 40 6.51 4.04 -0.09
C ARG A 40 5.26 3.72 -0.86
N VAL A 41 4.15 3.60 -0.15
CA VAL A 41 2.84 3.30 -0.74
C VAL A 41 1.82 4.33 -0.27
N SER A 42 0.95 4.74 -1.18
CA SER A 42 -0.16 5.65 -0.89
C SER A 42 -1.45 5.07 -1.48
N THR A 43 -2.54 5.13 -0.72
CA THR A 43 -3.89 4.82 -1.21
C THR A 43 -4.73 6.10 -1.26
N LEU A 44 -5.55 6.23 -2.30
CA LEU A 44 -6.45 7.36 -2.49
C LEU A 44 -7.87 6.85 -2.82
N PRO A 45 -8.92 7.33 -2.12
CA PRO A 45 -10.30 7.02 -2.47
C PRO A 45 -10.66 7.54 -3.87
N THR A 46 -11.37 6.73 -4.64
CA THR A 46 -11.90 7.05 -5.97
C THR A 46 -13.34 6.53 -6.09
N PHE A 47 -14.06 6.92 -7.15
CA PHE A 47 -15.45 6.47 -7.36
C PHE A 47 -15.63 4.95 -7.38
N TRP A 48 -14.61 4.20 -7.79
CA TRP A 48 -14.69 2.74 -8.00
C TRP A 48 -13.90 1.92 -6.96
N GLY A 49 -13.43 2.55 -5.88
CA GLY A 49 -12.57 1.91 -4.87
C GLY A 49 -11.35 2.77 -4.56
N GLU A 50 -10.21 2.14 -4.28
CA GLU A 50 -8.97 2.88 -3.96
C GLU A 50 -7.95 2.76 -5.08
N LYS A 51 -7.37 3.90 -5.46
CA LYS A 51 -6.15 3.95 -6.27
C LYS A 51 -4.96 3.72 -5.37
N VAL A 52 -4.04 2.85 -5.78
CA VAL A 52 -2.79 2.59 -5.06
C VAL A 52 -1.62 3.09 -5.90
N VAL A 53 -0.69 3.80 -5.27
CA VAL A 53 0.58 4.23 -5.87
C VAL A 53 1.72 3.68 -5.02
N MET A 54 2.72 3.08 -5.66
CA MET A 54 3.92 2.59 -4.99
C MET A 54 5.16 3.24 -5.60
N ARG A 55 6.08 3.65 -4.75
CA ARG A 55 7.40 4.17 -5.12
C ARG A 55 8.46 3.30 -4.47
N LEU A 56 9.30 2.72 -5.32
CA LEU A 56 10.48 1.96 -4.93
C LEU A 56 11.60 2.94 -4.56
N LEU A 57 12.13 2.83 -3.35
CA LEU A 57 13.34 3.50 -2.91
C LEU A 57 14.40 2.41 -2.70
N ASP A 58 15.55 2.59 -3.33
CA ASP A 58 16.75 1.75 -3.16
C ASP A 58 17.52 2.19 -1.90
#